data_AF-A0AAU5S2I7-F1
#
_entry.id   AF-A0AAU5S2I7-F1
#
_cell.length_a   1.000
_cell.length_b   1.000
_cell.length_c   1.000
_cell.angle_alpha   90.00
_cell.angle_beta   90.00
_cell.angle_gamma   90.00
#
_symmetry.space_group_name_H-M   'P 1'
#
loop_
_entity.id
_entity.type
_entity.pdbx_description
1 polymer ?
#
loop_
_entity_poly.entity_id
_entity_poly.type
_entity_poly.pdbx_seq_one_letter_code
_entity_poly.pdbx_strand_id
1 'polypeptide(L)'
;MPETDAWREAVREAAEELGHRDPGIPRTVAGIQDALRQELRDEFLAELGALSDGVPFEVFLDHWWTQVVVDAATDEQGRDAALDFADLAVSLRILSDGRPPVPAAEVEALINSFGTAEAQ
;
A
#
# COMPACT_ATOMS: atom_id res chain seq x y z
N MET A 1 14.39 9.65 12.80
CA MET A 1 13.81 9.25 11.50
C MET A 1 13.48 7.76 11.57
N PRO A 2 12.31 7.36 12.12
CA PRO A 2 11.98 5.95 12.38
C PRO A 2 11.19 5.23 11.25
N GLU A 3 10.46 5.96 10.40
CA GLU A 3 9.53 5.37 9.40
C GLU A 3 10.23 4.57 8.28
N THR A 4 11.44 5.00 7.88
CA THR A 4 12.23 4.31 6.85
C THR A 4 12.76 2.95 7.33
N ASP A 5 12.90 2.75 8.64
CA ASP A 5 13.42 1.51 9.22
C ASP A 5 12.31 0.45 9.30
N ALA A 6 11.13 0.84 9.80
CA ALA A 6 9.94 -0.02 9.84
C ALA A 6 9.51 -0.50 8.44
N TRP A 7 9.56 0.39 7.44
CA TRP A 7 9.27 0.01 6.05
C TRP A 7 10.28 -1.00 5.50
N ARG A 8 11.59 -0.78 5.70
CA ARG A 8 12.62 -1.71 5.22
C ARG A 8 12.49 -3.08 5.89
N GLU A 9 12.14 -3.10 7.16
CA GLU A 9 11.91 -4.35 7.89
C GLU A 9 10.68 -5.09 7.34
N ALA A 10 9.57 -4.40 7.11
CA ALA A 10 8.37 -4.98 6.52
C ALA A 10 8.61 -5.58 5.12
N VAL A 11 9.37 -4.87 4.27
CA VAL A 11 9.78 -5.36 2.94
C VAL A 11 10.69 -6.58 3.05
N ARG A 12 11.64 -6.56 3.98
CA ARG A 12 12.57 -7.68 4.23
C ARG A 12 11.81 -8.92 4.68
N GLU A 13 10.93 -8.78 5.65
CA GLU A 13 10.11 -9.88 6.19
C GLU A 13 9.18 -10.45 5.11
N ALA A 14 8.49 -9.61 4.32
CA ALA A 14 7.65 -10.08 3.22
C ALA A 14 8.45 -10.85 2.16
N ALA A 15 9.68 -10.40 1.83
CA ALA A 15 10.56 -11.09 0.90
C ALA A 15 11.01 -12.47 1.45
N GLU A 16 11.31 -12.55 2.74
CA GLU A 16 11.70 -13.79 3.41
C GLU A 16 10.54 -14.81 3.46
N GLU A 17 9.34 -14.36 3.84
CA GLU A 17 8.16 -15.22 3.99
C GLU A 17 7.67 -15.80 2.65
N LEU A 18 7.69 -14.99 1.59
CA LEU A 18 7.18 -15.39 0.26
C LEU A 18 8.28 -15.88 -0.69
N GLY A 19 9.55 -15.81 -0.28
CA GLY A 19 10.68 -16.12 -1.16
C GLY A 19 10.77 -15.19 -2.38
N HIS A 20 10.18 -13.99 -2.30
CA HIS A 20 10.20 -13.00 -3.36
C HIS A 20 11.46 -12.13 -3.26
N ARG A 21 12.00 -11.67 -4.40
CA ARG A 21 13.13 -10.75 -4.38
C ARG A 21 12.61 -9.33 -4.21
N ASP A 22 13.12 -8.61 -3.21
CA ASP A 22 12.86 -7.17 -3.07
C ASP A 22 13.26 -6.43 -4.37
N PRO A 23 12.32 -5.71 -5.03
CA PRO A 23 12.59 -4.94 -6.23
C PRO A 23 13.47 -3.70 -5.97
N GLY A 24 13.72 -3.34 -4.71
CA GLY A 24 14.59 -2.22 -4.33
C GLY A 24 13.97 -0.84 -4.61
N ILE A 25 12.66 -0.79 -4.83
CA ILE A 25 11.92 0.44 -5.13
C ILE A 25 11.64 1.18 -3.82
N PRO A 26 12.16 2.40 -3.61
CA PRO A 26 11.88 3.16 -2.39
C PRO A 26 10.43 3.61 -2.34
N ARG A 27 9.74 3.39 -1.20
CA ARG A 27 8.39 3.91 -0.92
C ARG A 27 8.43 5.41 -0.61
N THR A 28 8.72 6.20 -1.63
CA THR A 28 8.76 7.67 -1.60
C THR A 28 8.21 8.18 -2.92
N VAL A 29 7.71 9.43 -2.96
CA VAL A 29 7.23 10.04 -4.21
C VAL A 29 8.28 9.94 -5.32
N ALA A 30 9.54 10.27 -5.03
CA ALA A 30 10.62 10.22 -6.01
C ALA A 30 10.95 8.79 -6.47
N GLY A 31 11.01 7.84 -5.54
CA GLY A 31 11.33 6.44 -5.86
C GLY A 31 10.24 5.75 -6.67
N ILE A 32 8.98 6.01 -6.32
CA ILE A 32 7.82 5.50 -7.07
C ILE A 32 7.77 6.15 -8.46
N GLN A 33 7.94 7.47 -8.56
CA GLN A 33 7.92 8.19 -9.83
C GLN A 33 9.03 7.74 -10.81
N ASP A 34 10.21 7.39 -10.29
CA ASP A 34 11.32 6.86 -11.08
C ASP A 34 11.00 5.47 -11.64
N ALA A 35 10.40 4.59 -10.82
CA ALA A 35 9.98 3.25 -11.21
C ALA A 35 8.71 3.20 -12.07
N LEU A 36 7.94 4.29 -12.09
CA LEU A 36 6.64 4.34 -12.78
C LEU A 36 6.79 4.30 -14.30
N ARG A 37 5.93 3.50 -14.95
CA ARG A 37 5.75 3.54 -16.41
C ARG A 37 5.28 4.92 -16.84
N GLN A 38 5.75 5.36 -18.02
CA GLN A 38 5.47 6.71 -18.51
C GLN A 38 3.96 7.02 -18.60
N GLU A 39 3.16 6.03 -18.99
CA GLU A 39 1.70 6.15 -19.19
C GLU A 39 0.93 6.42 -17.89
N LEU A 40 1.50 6.06 -16.75
CA LEU A 40 0.87 6.21 -15.44
C LEU A 40 1.29 7.50 -14.72
N ARG A 41 2.28 8.23 -15.26
CA ARG A 41 2.88 9.39 -14.56
C ARG A 41 1.90 10.53 -14.38
N ASP A 42 1.04 10.76 -15.36
CA ASP A 42 0.02 11.81 -15.29
C ASP A 42 -1.04 11.48 -14.24
N GLU A 43 -1.44 10.21 -14.12
CA GLU A 43 -2.37 9.72 -13.11
C GLU A 43 -1.78 9.86 -11.69
N PHE A 44 -0.54 9.40 -11.50
CA PHE A 44 0.19 9.55 -10.24
C PHE A 44 0.26 11.01 -9.77
N LEU A 45 0.61 11.93 -10.68
CA LEU A 45 0.71 13.36 -10.36
C LEU A 45 -0.66 14.00 -10.11
N ALA A 46 -1.70 13.57 -10.82
CA ALA A 46 -3.06 14.04 -10.59
C ALA A 46 -3.56 13.63 -9.20
N GLU A 47 -3.36 12.38 -8.80
CA GLU A 47 -3.71 11.90 -7.45
C GLU A 47 -2.89 12.60 -6.37
N LEU A 48 -1.58 12.77 -6.58
CA LEU A 48 -0.70 13.50 -5.66
C LEU A 48 -1.21 14.93 -5.41
N GLY A 49 -1.70 15.60 -6.45
CA GLY A 49 -2.31 16.94 -6.35
C GLY A 49 -3.66 16.95 -5.64
N ALA A 50 -4.40 15.84 -5.69
CA ALA A 50 -5.73 15.69 -5.11
C ALA A 50 -5.73 15.22 -3.64
N LEU A 51 -4.57 14.91 -3.05
CA LEU A 51 -4.46 14.44 -1.65
C LEU A 51 -5.02 15.40 -0.59
N SER A 52 -5.34 16.63 -0.97
CA SER A 52 -6.09 17.57 -0.14
C SER A 52 -7.50 17.09 0.24
N ASP A 53 -8.06 16.11 -0.50
CA ASP A 53 -9.45 15.67 -0.43
C ASP A 53 -9.70 14.36 0.35
N GLY A 54 -8.80 13.98 1.27
CA GLY A 54 -9.11 13.01 2.34
C GLY A 54 -8.52 11.60 2.19
N VAL A 55 -7.71 11.33 1.17
CA VAL A 55 -6.86 10.13 1.13
C VAL A 55 -5.60 10.41 1.97
N PRO A 56 -5.29 9.60 3.00
CA PRO A 56 -4.04 9.75 3.73
C PRO A 56 -2.84 9.56 2.80
N PHE A 57 -1.82 10.43 2.90
CA PHE A 57 -0.59 10.35 2.11
C PHE A 57 0.07 8.95 2.15
N GLU A 58 -0.04 8.26 3.29
CA GLU A 58 0.46 6.88 3.43
C GLU A 58 -0.29 5.87 2.56
N VAL A 59 -1.61 5.99 2.43
CA VAL A 59 -2.41 5.10 1.59
C VAL A 59 -2.07 5.32 0.12
N PHE A 60 -1.82 6.58 -0.27
CA PHE A 60 -1.33 6.92 -1.60
C PHE A 60 0.03 6.28 -1.89
N LEU A 61 0.99 6.37 -0.96
CA LEU A 61 2.30 5.73 -1.13
C LEU A 61 2.21 4.20 -1.18
N ASP A 62 1.35 3.58 -0.36
CA ASP A 62 1.12 2.12 -0.38
C ASP A 62 0.56 1.68 -1.74
N HIS A 63 -0.49 2.35 -2.21
CA HIS A 63 -1.15 2.03 -3.47
C HIS A 63 -0.19 2.09 -4.67
N TRP A 64 0.50 3.23 -4.81
CA TRP A 64 1.37 3.45 -5.96
C TRP A 64 2.66 2.65 -5.88
N TRP A 65 3.16 2.34 -4.69
CA TRP A 65 4.28 1.43 -4.53
C TRP A 65 3.89 0.00 -4.96
N THR A 66 2.74 -0.51 -4.55
CA THR A 66 2.24 -1.82 -5.00
C THR A 66 2.12 -1.87 -6.52
N GLN A 67 1.60 -0.81 -7.14
CA GLN A 67 1.45 -0.73 -8.59
C GLN A 67 2.80 -0.85 -9.32
N VAL A 68 3.83 -0.13 -8.89
CA VAL A 68 5.16 -0.20 -9.54
C VAL A 68 5.87 -1.52 -9.29
N VAL A 69 5.63 -2.18 -8.15
CA VAL A 69 6.16 -3.51 -7.86
C VAL A 69 5.54 -4.56 -8.77
N VAL A 70 4.22 -4.57 -8.91
CA VAL A 70 3.51 -5.49 -9.81
C VAL A 70 3.89 -5.24 -11.27
N ASP A 71 4.06 -3.98 -11.67
CA ASP A 71 4.44 -3.64 -13.04
C ASP A 71 5.91 -3.93 -13.38
N ALA A 72 6.77 -4.13 -12.39
CA ALA A 72 8.15 -4.58 -12.59
C ALA A 72 8.23 -6.08 -12.94
N ALA A 73 7.17 -6.86 -12.69
CA ALA A 73 7.14 -8.28 -13.04
C ALA A 73 7.02 -8.50 -14.56
N THR A 74 7.71 -9.53 -15.06
CA THR A 74 7.85 -9.82 -16.49
C THR A 74 6.71 -10.63 -17.09
N ASP A 75 5.92 -11.29 -16.27
CA ASP A 75 4.89 -12.27 -16.66
C ASP A 75 3.77 -12.34 -15.62
N GLU A 76 2.67 -13.00 -15.97
CA GLU A 76 1.46 -13.06 -15.14
C GLU A 76 1.71 -13.75 -13.79
N GLN A 77 2.49 -14.84 -13.76
CA GLN A 77 2.84 -15.52 -12.52
C GLN A 77 3.75 -14.65 -11.64
N GLY A 78 4.66 -13.91 -12.25
CA GLY A 78 5.47 -12.90 -11.57
C GLY A 78 4.62 -11.75 -11.00
N ARG A 79 3.56 -11.33 -11.71
CA ARG A 79 2.65 -10.26 -11.27
C ARG A 79 1.85 -10.68 -10.03
N ASP A 80 1.34 -11.90 -10.00
CA ASP A 80 0.65 -12.45 -8.82
C ASP A 80 1.60 -12.53 -7.61
N ALA A 81 2.80 -13.08 -7.80
CA ALA A 81 3.79 -13.14 -6.73
C ALA A 81 4.25 -11.76 -6.23
N ALA A 82 4.34 -10.78 -7.14
CA ALA A 82 4.66 -9.40 -6.80
C ALA A 82 3.52 -8.71 -6.04
N LEU A 83 2.27 -9.05 -6.36
CA LEU A 83 1.09 -8.54 -5.66
C LEU A 83 1.00 -9.08 -4.24
N ASP A 84 1.15 -10.40 -4.06
CA ASP A 84 1.16 -11.05 -2.74
C ASP A 84 2.29 -10.47 -1.86
N PHE A 85 3.47 -10.29 -2.46
CA PHE A 85 4.60 -9.65 -1.79
C PHE A 85 4.29 -8.21 -1.37
N ALA A 86 3.72 -7.41 -2.26
CA ALA A 86 3.43 -6.03 -1.97
C ALA A 86 2.34 -5.86 -0.90
N ASP A 87 1.29 -6.69 -0.96
CA ASP A 87 0.21 -6.71 0.03
C ASP A 87 0.71 -7.08 1.43
N LEU A 88 1.57 -8.11 1.51
CA LEU A 88 2.18 -8.52 2.77
C LEU A 88 3.10 -7.42 3.34
N ALA A 89 3.94 -6.80 2.51
CA ALA A 89 4.82 -5.71 2.96
C ALA A 89 4.02 -4.50 3.50
N VAL A 90 2.93 -4.12 2.83
CA VAL A 90 2.03 -3.05 3.30
C VAL A 90 1.34 -3.45 4.60
N SER A 91 0.86 -4.69 4.71
CA SER A 91 0.23 -5.22 5.92
C SER A 91 1.18 -5.19 7.13
N LEU A 92 2.41 -5.68 6.96
CA LEU A 92 3.44 -5.68 8.00
C LEU A 92 3.82 -4.26 8.44
N ARG A 93 3.91 -3.31 7.50
CA ARG A 93 4.12 -1.89 7.78
C ARG A 93 2.98 -1.33 8.66
N ILE A 94 1.72 -1.57 8.28
CA ILE A 94 0.55 -1.08 9.03
C ILE A 94 0.52 -1.64 10.46
N LEU A 95 0.85 -2.93 10.61
CA LEU A 95 0.96 -3.58 11.93
C LEU A 95 2.09 -2.97 12.77
N SER A 96 3.22 -2.64 12.15
CA SER A 96 4.39 -2.06 12.82
C SER A 96 4.20 -0.60 13.23
N ASP A 97 3.36 0.15 12.53
CA ASP A 97 3.05 1.56 12.84
C ASP A 97 2.19 1.71 14.11
N GLY A 98 1.79 0.60 14.74
CA GLY A 98 1.14 0.60 16.05
C GLY A 98 -0.27 1.18 16.04
N ARG A 99 -0.90 1.31 14.86
CA ARG A 99 -2.34 1.58 14.80
C ARG A 99 -3.05 0.40 15.47
N PRO A 100 -3.73 0.60 16.61
CA PRO A 100 -4.49 -0.48 17.21
C PRO A 100 -5.49 -0.98 16.17
N PRO A 101 -5.66 -2.30 16.01
CA PRO A 101 -6.71 -2.82 15.14
C PRO A 101 -8.02 -2.16 15.58
N VAL A 102 -8.79 -1.66 14.61
CA VAL A 102 -10.10 -1.08 14.89
C VAL A 102 -10.86 -2.08 15.74
N PRO A 103 -11.23 -1.75 16.99
CA PRO A 103 -11.83 -2.73 17.87
C PRO A 103 -13.12 -3.23 17.23
N ALA A 104 -13.43 -4.51 17.42
CA ALA A 104 -14.62 -5.13 16.81
C ALA A 104 -15.90 -4.30 17.04
N ALA A 105 -16.02 -3.65 18.20
CA ALA A 105 -17.12 -2.76 18.53
C ALA A 105 -17.25 -1.52 17.61
N GLU A 106 -16.14 -0.98 17.12
CA GLU A 106 -16.13 0.15 16.20
C GLU A 106 -16.40 -0.28 14.75
N VAL A 107 -15.94 -1.49 14.37
CA VAL A 107 -16.33 -2.12 13.10
C VAL A 107 -17.84 -2.40 13.07
N GLU A 108 -18.40 -2.95 14.15
CA GLU A 108 -19.84 -3.17 14.29
C GLU A 108 -20.62 -1.85 14.29
N ALA A 109 -20.10 -0.79 14.91
CA ALA A 109 -20.71 0.54 14.88
C ALA A 109 -20.71 1.14 13.47
N LEU A 110 -19.63 0.98 12.70
CA LEU A 110 -19.57 1.39 11.29
C LEU A 110 -20.57 0.59 10.44
N ILE A 111 -20.60 -0.74 10.56
CA ILE A 111 -21.54 -1.60 9.83
C ILE A 111 -23.00 -1.22 10.16
N ASN A 112 -23.31 -0.99 11.43
CA ASN A 112 -24.66 -0.57 11.86
C ASN A 112 -25.00 0.87 11.41
N SER A 113 -24.00 1.76 11.32
CA SER A 113 -24.13 3.11 10.76
C SER A 113 -24.44 3.11 9.26
N PHE A 114 -23.96 2.11 8.51
CA PHE A 114 -24.31 1.93 7.08
C PHE A 114 -25.61 1.12 6.88
N GLY A 115 -26.05 0.36 7.89
CA GLY A 115 -27.26 -0.46 7.86
C GLY A 115 -28.56 0.23 8.33
N THR A 116 -28.51 1.46 8.85
CA THR A 116 -29.70 2.15 9.40
C THR A 116 -30.51 2.94 8.37
N ALA A 117 -30.23 2.79 7.08
CA ALA A 117 -30.89 3.53 6.01
C ALA A 117 -32.04 2.78 5.32
N GLU A 118 -32.66 1.74 5.88
CA GLU A 118 -33.87 1.12 5.28
C GLU A 118 -34.91 0.62 6.31
N ALA A 119 -35.51 1.53 7.08
CA ALA A 119 -36.80 1.25 7.72
C ALA A 119 -37.56 2.55 8.05
N GLN A 120 -38.20 3.16 7.05
CA GLN A 120 -39.35 4.03 7.24
C GLN A 120 -40.39 3.77 6.15
#